data_AF-A0A645JUV5-F1
#
_entry.id   AF-A0A645JUV5-F1
#
_cell.length_a   1.000
_cell.length_b   1.000
_cell.length_c   1.000
_cell.angle_alpha   90.00
_cell.angle_beta   90.00
_cell.angle_gamma   90.00
#
_symmetry.space_group_name_H-M   'P 1'
#
loop_
_entity.id
_entity.type
_entity.pdbx_description
1 polymer ?
#
loop_
_entity_poly.entity_id
_entity_poly.type
_entity_poly.pdbx_seq_one_letter_code
_entity_poly.pdbx_strand_id
1 'polypeptide(L)'
;MLGWTAAYNFTLLEEKFVLSNWNEIEFDRNNAYAEQQYGDYGINGGLTLAWKFYPCWKATVTWRYFENKLGYDGFGDQMIYMVGYEF
;
A
#
# COMPACT_ATOMS: atom_id res chain seq x y z
N MET A 1 8.49 15.47 -2.62
CA MET A 1 7.67 14.27 -2.36
C MET A 1 6.30 14.71 -1.88
N LEU A 2 5.23 14.10 -2.38
CA LEU A 2 3.85 14.30 -1.95
C LEU A 2 3.27 12.93 -1.59
N GLY A 3 2.46 12.84 -0.55
CA GLY A 3 1.82 11.58 -0.19
C GLY A 3 0.53 11.80 0.57
N TRP A 4 -0.24 10.73 0.69
CA TRP A 4 -1.46 10.70 1.48
C TRP A 4 -1.63 9.35 2.17
N THR A 5 -2.51 9.36 3.17
CA THR A 5 -3.08 8.17 3.77
C THR A 5 -4.55 8.44 4.01
N ALA A 6 -5.39 7.54 3.52
CA ALA A 6 -6.85 7.62 3.64
C ALA A 6 -7.40 6.27 4.09
N ALA A 7 -8.45 6.31 4.89
CA ALA A 7 -9.17 5.13 5.34
C ALA A 7 -10.67 5.40 5.34
N TYR A 8 -11.43 4.39 4.90
CA TYR A 8 -12.87 4.38 4.86
C TYR A 8 -13.38 3.14 5.59
N ASN A 9 -14.09 3.36 6.69
CA ASN A 9 -14.71 2.30 7.47
C ASN A 9 -16.14 2.10 6.97
N PHE A 10 -16.54 0.86 6.74
CA PHE A 10 -17.89 0.54 6.31
C PHE A 10 -18.35 -0.81 6.85
N THR A 11 -19.67 -1.02 6.80
CA THR A 11 -20.31 -2.27 7.18
C THR A 11 -20.96 -2.88 5.94
N LEU A 12 -20.74 -4.16 5.70
CA LEU A 12 -21.35 -4.91 4.60
C LEU A 12 -21.73 -6.29 5.14
N LEU A 13 -22.97 -6.73 4.94
CA LEU A 13 -23.47 -8.02 5.45
C LEU A 13 -23.22 -8.22 6.96
N GLU A 14 -23.46 -7.17 7.76
CA GLU A 14 -23.23 -7.12 9.22
C GLU A 14 -21.75 -7.22 9.66
N GLU A 15 -20.83 -7.38 8.72
CA GLU A 15 -19.39 -7.46 8.94
C GLU A 15 -18.72 -6.08 8.83
N LYS A 16 -17.66 -5.86 9.61
CA LYS A 16 -16.91 -4.58 9.64
C LYS A 16 -15.67 -4.64 8.75
N PHE A 17 -15.57 -3.67 7.86
CA PHE A 17 -14.46 -3.53 6.92
C PHE A 17 -13.78 -2.17 7.02
N VAL A 18 -12.50 -2.15 6.65
CA VAL A 18 -11.72 -0.93 6.44
C VAL A 18 -11.08 -1.02 5.07
N LEU A 19 -11.40 -0.07 4.18
CA LEU A 19 -10.66 0.16 2.95
C LEU A 19 -9.65 1.27 3.21
N SER A 20 -8.36 1.01 3.08
CA SER A 20 -7.31 2.01 3.27
C SER A 20 -6.38 2.11 2.08
N ASN A 21 -5.90 3.31 1.80
CA ASN A 21 -4.88 3.56 0.82
C ASN A 21 -3.82 4.49 1.40
N TRP A 22 -2.56 4.12 1.20
CA TRP A 22 -1.45 5.04 1.37
C TRP A 22 -0.71 5.14 0.04
N ASN A 23 -0.21 6.33 -0.25
CA ASN A 23 0.49 6.61 -1.48
C ASN A 23 1.54 7.69 -1.27
N GLU A 24 2.62 7.58 -2.01
CA GLU A 24 3.74 8.49 -2.05
C GLU A 24 4.17 8.66 -3.50
N ILE A 25 4.46 9.90 -3.85
CA ILE A 25 4.98 10.32 -5.14
C ILE A 25 6.26 11.12 -4.88
N GLU A 26 7.34 10.64 -5.45
CA GLU A 26 8.64 11.29 -5.43
C GLU A 26 8.82 12.04 -6.74
N PHE A 27 9.30 13.28 -6.62
CA PHE A 27 9.62 14.18 -7.73
C PHE A 27 11.01 14.73 -7.48
N ASP A 28 11.73 15.10 -8.55
CA ASP A 28 13.04 15.74 -8.51
C ASP A 28 14.04 15.03 -7.57
N ARG A 29 14.10 13.70 -7.64
CA ARG A 29 15.10 12.93 -6.87
C ARG A 29 16.51 13.34 -7.30
N ASN A 30 17.41 13.47 -6.34
CA ASN A 30 18.83 13.72 -6.63
C ASN A 30 19.40 12.57 -7.49
N ASN A 31 20.24 12.90 -8.47
CA ASN A 31 20.90 12.01 -9.42
C ASN A 31 21.43 10.70 -8.80
N ALA A 32 22.14 10.77 -7.67
CA ALA A 32 22.70 9.57 -7.03
C ALA A 32 21.63 8.57 -6.56
N TYR A 33 20.45 9.07 -6.15
CA TYR A 33 19.31 8.24 -5.78
C TYR A 33 18.50 7.83 -7.00
N ALA A 34 18.35 8.72 -7.99
CA ALA A 34 17.67 8.45 -9.25
C ALA A 34 18.34 7.31 -10.04
N GLU A 35 19.68 7.26 -10.06
CA GLU A 35 20.45 6.17 -10.69
C GLU A 35 20.16 4.80 -10.08
N GLN A 36 19.95 4.73 -8.76
CA GLN A 36 19.65 3.48 -8.06
C GLN A 36 18.18 3.07 -8.16
N GLN A 37 17.30 4.02 -8.48
CA GLN A 37 15.86 3.83 -8.54
C GLN A 37 15.30 3.99 -9.96
N TYR A 38 16.16 4.02 -10.98
CA TYR A 38 15.80 4.09 -12.40
C TYR A 38 14.97 5.33 -12.80
N GLY A 39 15.11 6.44 -12.09
CA GLY A 39 14.46 7.70 -12.46
C GLY A 39 14.38 8.74 -11.35
N ASP A 40 14.20 9.99 -11.77
CA ASP A 40 13.97 11.17 -10.91
C ASP A 40 12.54 11.23 -10.33
N TYR A 41 11.64 10.44 -10.92
CA TYR A 41 10.26 10.23 -10.51
C TYR A 41 10.04 8.81 -10.00
N GLY A 42 9.15 8.64 -9.02
CA GLY A 42 8.56 7.34 -8.77
C GLY A 42 7.40 7.35 -7.80
N ILE A 43 6.72 6.20 -7.75
CA ILE A 43 5.48 6.00 -7.02
C ILE A 43 5.66 4.88 -6.02
N ASN A 44 5.00 5.01 -4.88
CA ASN A 44 4.95 3.97 -3.88
C ASN A 44 3.60 3.99 -3.17
N GLY A 45 2.84 2.90 -3.20
CA GLY A 45 1.60 2.86 -2.43
C GLY A 45 1.04 1.47 -2.22
N GLY A 46 -0.03 1.42 -1.44
CA GLY A 46 -0.77 0.19 -1.19
C GLY A 46 -2.25 0.47 -0.95
N LEU A 47 -3.11 -0.33 -1.58
CA LEU A 47 -4.54 -0.37 -1.34
C LEU A 47 -4.86 -1.64 -0.53
N THR A 48 -5.43 -1.48 0.65
CA THR A 48 -5.72 -2.57 1.57
C THR A 48 -7.21 -2.65 1.88
N LEU A 49 -7.79 -3.84 1.76
CA LEU A 49 -9.06 -4.19 2.36
C LEU A 49 -8.79 -5.03 3.61
N ALA A 50 -9.27 -4.56 4.76
CA ALA A 50 -9.21 -5.27 6.03
C ALA A 50 -10.62 -5.69 6.46
N TRP A 51 -10.76 -6.92 6.95
CA TRP A 51 -12.00 -7.49 7.44
C TRP A 51 -11.78 -8.03 8.85
N LYS A 52 -12.56 -7.53 9.82
CA LYS A 52 -12.60 -8.09 11.19
C LYS A 52 -13.76 -9.08 11.28
N PHE A 53 -13.48 -10.34 10.93
CA PHE A 53 -14.48 -11.41 10.81
C PHE A 53 -14.79 -12.14 12.13
N TYR A 54 -14.02 -11.85 13.17
CA TYR A 54 -14.25 -12.37 14.51
C TYR A 54 -13.72 -11.36 15.53
N PRO A 55 -14.20 -11.33 16.78
CA PRO A 55 -13.73 -10.38 17.79
C PRO A 55 -12.20 -10.28 17.92
N CYS A 56 -11.49 -11.40 17.77
CA CYS A 56 -10.03 -11.48 17.86
C CYS A 56 -9.33 -11.74 16.52
N TRP A 57 -10.05 -11.96 15.42
CA TRP A 57 -9.44 -12.31 14.14
C TRP A 57 -9.70 -11.26 13.06
N LYS A 58 -8.67 -11.01 12.26
CA LYS A 58 -8.75 -10.16 11.08
C LYS A 58 -8.03 -10.79 9.89
N ALA A 59 -8.52 -10.51 8.70
CA ALA A 59 -7.85 -10.81 7.45
C ALA A 59 -7.64 -9.52 6.66
N THR A 60 -6.53 -9.42 5.93
CA THR A 60 -6.28 -8.31 5.01
C THR A 60 -5.78 -8.79 3.67
N VAL A 61 -6.20 -8.08 2.62
CA VAL A 61 -5.65 -8.19 1.27
C VAL A 61 -5.12 -6.83 0.88
N THR A 62 -3.84 -6.76 0.51
CA THR A 62 -3.18 -5.52 0.07
C THR A 62 -2.65 -5.70 -1.33
N TRP A 63 -3.06 -4.82 -2.24
CA TRP A 63 -2.37 -4.60 -3.49
C TRP A 63 -1.31 -3.53 -3.28
N ARG A 64 -0.05 -3.93 -3.34
CA ARG A 64 1.12 -3.07 -3.21
C ARG A 64 1.63 -2.74 -4.61
N TYR A 65 1.81 -1.46 -4.92
CA TYR A 65 2.28 -1.01 -6.23
C TYR A 65 3.41 0.00 -6.09
N PHE A 66 4.32 0.02 -7.05
CA PHE A 66 5.40 0.97 -7.11
C PHE A 66 5.88 1.19 -8.55
N GLU A 67 6.54 2.31 -8.79
CA GLU A 67 7.20 2.65 -10.06
C GLU A 67 8.59 3.16 -9.73
N ASN A 68 9.63 2.64 -10.40
CA ASN A 68 11.00 3.13 -10.25
C ASN A 68 11.40 3.20 -8.76
N LYS A 69 11.24 2.04 -8.09
CA LYS A 69 11.46 1.89 -6.65
C LYS A 69 11.94 0.47 -6.34
N LEU A 70 12.55 0.28 -5.16
CA LEU A 70 13.07 -1.01 -4.70
C LEU A 70 14.13 -1.62 -5.64
N GLY A 71 14.82 -0.78 -6.42
CA GLY A 71 15.82 -1.24 -7.38
C GLY A 71 15.23 -1.98 -8.58
N TYR A 72 13.97 -1.73 -8.90
CA TYR A 72 13.29 -2.26 -10.09
C TYR A 72 13.00 -1.14 -11.09
N ASP A 73 13.22 -1.43 -12.38
CA ASP A 73 13.01 -0.52 -13.50
C ASP A 73 11.57 -0.62 -14.02
N GLY A 74 10.81 0.47 -13.91
CA GLY A 74 9.41 0.58 -14.28
C GLY A 74 8.42 0.18 -13.18
N PHE A 75 7.21 -0.21 -13.62
CA PHE A 75 6.10 -0.58 -12.73
C PHE A 75 6.26 -2.00 -12.17
N GLY A 76 6.05 -2.15 -10.87
CA GLY A 76 5.93 -3.44 -10.22
C GLY A 76 4.84 -3.46 -9.16
N ASP A 77 4.28 -4.64 -8.92
CA ASP A 77 3.24 -4.83 -7.93
C ASP A 77 3.32 -6.20 -7.22
N GLN A 78 2.63 -6.29 -6.09
CA GLN A 78 2.53 -7.51 -5.29
C GLN A 78 1.19 -7.56 -4.56
N MET A 79 0.59 -8.76 -4.51
CA MET A 79 -0.52 -9.05 -3.62
C MET A 79 -0.01 -9.62 -2.29
N ILE A 80 -0.44 -9.02 -1.19
CA ILE A 80 -0.08 -9.44 0.17
C ILE A 80 -1.35 -9.90 0.88
N TYR A 81 -1.30 -11.11 1.46
CA TYR A 81 -2.39 -11.70 2.22
C TYR A 81 -1.93 -11.87 3.67
N MET A 82 -2.75 -11.43 4.63
CA MET A 82 -2.43 -11.53 6.05
C MET A 82 -3.65 -12.03 6.83
N VAL A 83 -3.39 -12.90 7.81
CA VAL A 83 -4.33 -13.24 8.87
C VAL A 83 -3.69 -12.82 10.19
N GLY A 84 -4.42 -12.08 11.02
CA GLY A 84 -3.95 -11.56 12.30
C GLY A 84 -4.87 -11.94 13.44
N TYR A 85 -4.28 -12.12 14.62
CA TYR A 85 -4.96 -12.38 15.89
C TYR A 85 -4.68 -11.25 16.91
N GLU A 86 -5.71 -10.83 17.64
CA GLU A 86 -5.67 -9.80 18.68
C GLU A 86 -5.88 -10.46 20.06
N PHE A 87 -4.89 -10.35 20.96
CA PHE A 87 -4.86 -10.97 22.30
C PHE A 87 -5.53 -10.11 23.38
#